data_AF-A0A160FHS5-F1
#
_entry.id   AF-A0A160FHS5-F1
#
_cell.length_a   1.000
_cell.length_b   1.000
_cell.length_c   1.000
_cell.angle_alpha   90.00
_cell.angle_beta   90.00
_cell.angle_gamma   90.00
#
_symmetry.space_group_name_H-M   'P 1'
#
loop_
_entity.id
_entity.type
_entity.pdbx_description
1 polymer ?
#
loop_
_entity_poly.entity_id
_entity_poly.type
_entity_poly.pdbx_seq_one_letter_code
_entity_poly.pdbx_strand_id
1 'polypeptide(L)' 'MSAMKENDTFQLSRPVEAELIGEHTAVTLPTGTTVAVVLVFGDPTSPEAYEIEAYLPETDRYALATIAARDI' A
#
# COMPACT_ATOMS: atom_id res chain seq x y z
N MET A 1 -7.23 2.61 -15.93
CA MET A 1 -7.77 1.97 -14.71
C MET A 1 -8.66 2.97 -13.99
N SER A 2 -9.73 2.51 -13.34
CA SER A 2 -10.49 3.37 -12.44
C SER A 2 -9.65 3.70 -11.21
N ALA A 3 -9.71 4.94 -10.71
CA ALA A 3 -9.04 5.32 -9.47
C ALA A 3 -9.55 4.44 -8.30
N MET A 4 -8.62 3.97 -7.48
CA MET A 4 -8.94 3.21 -6.26
C MET A 4 -9.45 4.16 -5.16
N LYS A 5 -10.24 3.61 -4.24
CA LYS A 5 -10.76 4.29 -3.06
C LYS A 5 -10.23 3.64 -1.79
N GLU A 6 -10.34 4.34 -0.67
CA GLU A 6 -10.08 3.76 0.65
C GLU A 6 -10.88 2.46 0.85
N ASN A 7 -10.25 1.46 1.43
CA ASN A 7 -10.70 0.08 1.62
C ASN A 7 -10.75 -0.80 0.36
N ASP A 8 -10.43 -0.27 -0.83
CA ASP A 8 -10.20 -1.15 -1.97
C ASP A 8 -8.92 -1.97 -1.75
N THR A 9 -8.90 -3.18 -2.30
CA THR A 9 -7.75 -4.09 -2.21
C THR A 9 -7.21 -4.43 -3.59
N PHE A 10 -5.90 -4.61 -3.68
CA PHE A 10 -5.22 -5.05 -4.90
C PHE A 10 -3.93 -5.80 -4.58
N GLN A 11 -3.33 -6.42 -5.59
CA GLN A 11 -2.03 -7.08 -5.47
C GLN A 11 -0.92 -6.20 -6.05
N LEU A 12 0.18 -6.08 -5.33
CA LEU A 12 1.34 -5.32 -5.79
C LEU A 12 1.91 -5.89 -7.10
N SER A 13 2.12 -5.04 -8.10
CA SER A 13 2.75 -5.39 -9.38
C SER A 13 4.28 -5.44 -9.31
N ARG A 14 4.88 -4.76 -8.32
CA ARG A 14 6.32 -4.68 -8.07
C ARG A 14 6.63 -4.68 -6.57
N PRO A 15 7.87 -4.98 -6.16
CA PRO A 15 8.27 -4.82 -4.77
C PRO A 15 8.14 -3.35 -4.32
N VAL A 16 7.68 -3.16 -3.08
CA VAL A 16 7.49 -1.84 -2.45
C VAL A 16 8.16 -1.83 -1.09
N GLU A 17 8.87 -0.76 -0.78
CA GLU A 17 9.40 -0.51 0.56
C GLU A 17 8.27 0.03 1.44
N ALA A 18 8.10 -0.57 2.62
CA ALA A 18 7.07 -0.26 3.59
C ALA A 18 7.67 -0.14 4.99
N GLU A 19 7.02 0.59 5.88
CA GLU A 19 7.40 0.70 7.29
C GLU A 19 6.46 -0.13 8.16
N LEU A 20 7.01 -0.90 9.10
CA LEU A 20 6.21 -1.61 10.08
C LEU A 20 5.50 -0.63 11.01
N ILE A 21 4.19 -0.78 11.18
CA ILE A 21 3.40 0.09 12.06
C ILE A 21 3.89 -0.06 13.51
N GLY A 22 4.17 1.07 14.15
CA GLY A 22 4.65 1.13 15.54
C GLY A 22 6.16 0.91 15.70
N GLU A 23 6.89 0.72 14.60
CA GLU A 23 8.35 0.58 14.60
C GLU A 23 9.00 1.51 13.56
N HIS A 24 10.30 1.76 13.70
CA HIS A 24 11.09 2.44 12.67
C HIS A 24 11.87 1.43 11.82
N THR A 25 11.17 0.37 11.43
CA THR A 25 11.75 -0.77 10.70
C THR A 25 11.16 -0.81 9.29
N ALA A 26 12.00 -0.63 8.28
CA ALA A 26 11.62 -0.81 6.89
C ALA A 26 11.62 -2.30 6.49
N VAL A 27 10.64 -2.70 5.70
CA VAL A 27 10.49 -4.04 5.12
C VAL A 27 10.16 -3.92 3.63
N THR A 28 10.50 -4.94 2.86
CA THR A 28 10.12 -5.01 1.45
C THR A 28 8.91 -5.91 1.28
N LEU A 29 7.80 -5.35 0.79
CA LEU A 29 6.63 -6.10 0.37
C LEU A 29 6.90 -6.70 -1.02
N PRO A 30 6.82 -8.02 -1.20
CA PRO A 30 7.05 -8.66 -2.50
C PRO A 30 5.89 -8.41 -3.48
N THR A 31 6.16 -8.59 -4.77
CA THR A 31 5.12 -8.67 -5.81
C THR A 31 4.07 -9.72 -5.45
N GLY A 32 2.80 -9.44 -5.70
CA GLY A 32 1.68 -10.31 -5.39
C GLY A 32 1.15 -10.17 -3.97
N THR A 33 1.81 -9.39 -3.09
CA THR A 33 1.27 -9.04 -1.77
C THR A 33 -0.07 -8.34 -1.93
N THR A 34 -1.10 -8.84 -1.27
CA THR A 34 -2.40 -8.19 -1.19
C THR A 34 -2.31 -7.03 -0.20
N VAL A 35 -2.71 -5.85 -0.64
CA VAL A 35 -2.72 -4.62 0.16
C VAL A 35 -4.08 -3.93 0.10
N ALA A 36 -4.39 -3.15 1.13
CA ALA A 36 -5.59 -2.31 1.19
C ALA A 36 -5.19 -0.84 1.08
N VAL A 37 -5.95 -0.04 0.33
CA VAL A 37 -5.79 1.42 0.32
C VAL A 37 -6.34 1.98 1.62
N VAL A 38 -5.52 2.68 2.40
CA VAL A 38 -5.95 3.33 3.66
C VAL A 38 -6.14 4.84 3.50
N LEU A 39 -5.45 5.46 2.55
CA LEU A 39 -5.61 6.88 2.25
C LEU A 39 -5.37 7.17 0.77
N VAL A 40 -6.16 8.09 0.21
CA VAL A 40 -6.00 8.59 -1.17
C VAL A 40 -5.47 10.02 -1.11
N PHE A 41 -4.32 10.27 -1.74
CA PHE A 41 -3.75 11.61 -1.82
C PHE A 41 -4.15 12.34 -3.11
N GLY A 42 -4.55 13.60 -2.98
CA GLY A 42 -4.93 14.47 -4.11
C GLY A 42 -6.43 14.41 -4.45
N ASP A 43 -6.76 14.63 -5.72
CA ASP A 43 -8.13 14.53 -6.23
C ASP A 43 -8.56 13.06 -6.27
N PRO A 44 -9.64 12.63 -5.58
CA PRO A 44 -10.11 11.24 -5.60
C PRO A 44 -10.47 10.71 -7.00
N THR A 45 -10.76 11.59 -7.96
CA THR A 45 -11.02 11.22 -9.37
C THR A 45 -9.75 11.09 -10.20
N SER A 46 -8.64 11.67 -9.73
CA SER A 46 -7.31 11.59 -10.34
C SER A 46 -6.21 11.59 -9.25
N PRO A 47 -6.07 10.50 -8.47
CA PRO A 47 -5.16 10.49 -7.32
C PRO A 47 -3.70 10.64 -7.72
N GLU A 48 -2.92 11.26 -6.83
CA GLU A 48 -1.47 11.42 -7.01
C GLU A 48 -0.72 10.22 -6.41
N ALA A 49 -1.18 9.75 -5.26
CA ALA A 49 -0.61 8.65 -4.51
C ALA A 49 -1.66 7.95 -3.64
N TYR A 50 -1.28 6.77 -3.16
CA TYR A 50 -2.06 5.99 -2.21
C TYR A 50 -1.18 5.59 -1.04
N GLU A 51 -1.72 5.71 0.17
CA GLU A 51 -1.19 4.97 1.30
C GLU A 51 -1.85 3.60 1.32
N ILE A 52 -1.02 2.57 1.43
CA ILE A 52 -1.43 1.17 1.40
C ILE A 52 -0.97 0.46 2.67
N GLU A 53 -1.80 -0.46 3.15
CA GLU A 53 -1.52 -1.32 4.29
C GLU A 53 -1.43 -2.78 3.85
N ALA A 54 -0.43 -3.49 4.39
CA ALA A 54 -0.24 -4.92 4.20
C ALA A 54 -0.17 -5.63 5.55
N TYR A 55 -0.90 -6.73 5.70
CA TYR A 55 -0.75 -7.64 6.83
C TYR A 55 0.36 -8.67 6.54
N LEU A 56 1.29 -8.82 7.48
CA LEU A 56 2.44 -9.72 7.42
C LEU A 56 2.22 -10.90 8.38
N PRO A 57 1.69 -12.05 7.89
CA PRO A 57 1.27 -13.14 8.75
C PRO A 57 2.43 -13.83 9.48
N GLU A 58 3.64 -13.80 8.93
CA GLU A 58 4.82 -14.42 9.53
C GLU A 58 5.24 -13.75 10.85
N THR A 59 4.90 -12.47 11.01
CA THR A 59 5.28 -11.67 12.18
C THR A 59 4.08 -11.13 12.96
N ASP A 60 2.87 -11.40 12.48
CA ASP A 60 1.60 -10.86 12.99
C ASP A 60 1.61 -9.33 13.13
N ARG A 61 2.02 -8.66 12.04
CA ARG A 61 2.22 -7.21 12.01
C ARG A 61 1.61 -6.59 10.76
N TYR A 62 1.49 -5.28 10.79
CA TYR A 62 1.07 -4.47 9.65
C TYR A 62 2.22 -3.59 9.17
N ALA A 63 2.26 -3.33 7.87
CA ALA A 63 3.20 -2.42 7.24
C ALA A 63 2.44 -1.39 6.38
N LEU A 64 2.92 -0.14 6.38
CA LEU A 64 2.39 0.95 5.57
C LEU A 64 3.40 1.35 4.50
N ALA A 65 2.90 1.68 3.31
CA ALA A 65 3.71 2.30 2.27
C ALA A 65 2.93 3.37 1.53
N THR A 66 3.64 4.39 1.04
CA THR A 66 3.09 5.35 0.08
C THR A 66 3.58 4.99 -1.32
N ILE A 67 2.66 4.79 -2.26
CA ILE A 67 2.96 4.51 -3.67
C ILE A 67 2.33 5.56 -4.58
N ALA A 68 2.95 5.83 -5.73
CA ALA A 68 2.34 6.73 -6.71
C ALA A 68 1.14 6.04 -7.38
N ALA A 69 0.13 6.81 -7.78
CA ALA A 69 -1.07 6.25 -8.40
C ALA A 69 -0.79 5.48 -9.71
N ARG A 70 0.31 5.79 -10.39
CA ARG A 70 0.79 5.08 -11.59
C ARG A 70 1.39 3.69 -11.31
N ASP A 71 1.66 3.36 -10.05
CA ASP A 71 2.29 2.11 -9.64
C ASP A 71 1.29 1.01 -9.27
N ILE A 72 -0.02 1.31 -9.35
CA ILE A 72 -1.12 0.35 -9.19
C ILE A 72 -1.35 -0.42 -10.49
#